data_AF-A0A9P7M8J0-F1
#
_entry.id   AF-A0A9P7M8J0-F1
#
_cell.length_a   1.000
_cell.length_b   1.000
_cell.length_c   1.000
_cell.angle_alpha   90.00
_cell.angle_beta   90.00
_cell.angle_gamma   90.00
#
_symmetry.space_group_name_H-M   'P 1'
#
loop_
_entity.id
_entity.type
_entity.pdbx_description
1 polymer ?
#
loop_
_entity_poly.entity_id
_entity_poly.type
_entity_poly.pdbx_seq_one_letter_code
_entity_poly.pdbx_strand_id
1 'polypeptide(L)'
;MEVRCSRLLRGRLRASSPVPPAVEYVSLNSLWGSADVHSKVRIPVDLITGPWYEEKKRRLFWLVRAGVHLMNPETESSWEVRLAGLDAAVITSEKPDPLVLKCLITPMIWIGLPPDAAHNRIVKMCRRIARGVDTQDMIQMLRLLVKELHGDQKFMSGYGYGDEDEDADFD
;
A
#
# COMPACT_ATOMS: atom_id res chain seq x y z
N MET A 1 6.85 17.60 -14.49
CA MET A 1 6.09 17.53 -13.21
C MET A 1 6.76 16.61 -12.18
N GLU A 2 7.60 15.65 -12.58
CA GLU A 2 8.39 14.78 -11.68
C GLU A 2 9.28 15.53 -10.67
N VAL A 3 9.81 16.69 -11.06
CA VAL A 3 10.78 17.44 -10.23
C VAL A 3 10.20 17.88 -8.88
N ARG A 4 8.87 18.08 -8.75
CA ARG A 4 8.23 18.46 -7.48
C ARG A 4 7.99 17.27 -6.55
N CYS A 5 7.57 16.12 -7.07
CA CYS A 5 7.38 14.92 -6.25
C CYS A 5 8.77 14.40 -5.76
N SER A 6 9.82 14.53 -6.59
CA SER A 6 11.22 14.25 -6.21
C SER A 6 11.82 15.20 -5.16
N ARG A 7 11.30 16.43 -5.01
CA ARG A 7 11.72 17.37 -3.95
C ARG A 7 10.99 17.12 -2.64
N LEU A 8 9.75 16.66 -2.67
CA LEU A 8 9.00 16.26 -1.46
C LEU A 8 9.62 15.02 -0.78
N LEU A 9 10.33 14.18 -1.55
CA LEU A 9 11.09 13.04 -1.05
C LEU A 9 12.50 13.38 -0.53
N ARG A 10 12.98 14.62 -0.74
CA ARG A 10 14.34 15.07 -0.37
C ARG A 10 14.29 16.13 0.74
N GLY A 11 13.90 15.72 1.94
CA GLY A 11 14.21 16.47 3.16
C GLY A 11 15.71 16.38 3.47
N ARG A 12 16.34 17.52 3.76
CA ARG A 12 17.78 17.74 4.03
C ARG A 12 18.41 16.71 4.98
N LEU A 13 19.50 16.09 4.54
CA LEU A 13 20.50 15.42 5.38
C LEU A 13 21.35 16.47 6.11
N ARG A 14 21.36 16.45 7.44
CA ARG A 14 22.50 16.91 8.27
C ARG A 14 23.07 15.70 8.99
N ALA A 15 24.40 15.65 9.02
CA ALA A 15 25.22 14.54 9.43
C ALA A 15 25.23 14.26 10.95
N SER A 16 25.59 13.00 11.23
CA SER A 16 26.10 12.38 12.46
C SER A 16 25.19 12.32 13.69
N SER A 17 24.49 11.19 13.81
CA SER A 17 24.19 10.52 15.08
C SER A 17 24.31 9.01 14.83
N PRO A 18 24.81 8.19 15.78
CA PRO A 18 24.94 6.76 15.56
C PRO A 18 23.56 6.18 15.26
N VAL A 19 23.48 5.43 14.18
CA VAL A 19 22.26 4.75 13.72
C VAL A 19 21.74 3.95 14.92
N PRO A 20 20.57 4.31 15.51
CA PRO A 20 19.95 3.42 16.49
C PRO A 20 19.71 2.08 15.78
N PRO A 21 19.93 0.94 16.46
CA PRO A 21 19.73 -0.36 15.85
C PRO A 21 18.36 -0.37 15.20
N ALA A 22 18.36 -0.80 13.93
CA ALA A 22 17.23 -0.81 13.01
C ALA A 22 15.92 -0.60 13.75
N VAL A 23 15.27 0.55 13.53
CA VAL A 23 13.83 0.66 13.79
C VAL A 23 13.29 -0.60 13.15
N GLU A 24 12.90 -1.54 14.02
CA GLU A 24 12.33 -2.80 13.62
C GLU A 24 11.35 -2.39 12.53
N TYR A 25 11.46 -3.04 11.36
CA TYR A 25 10.28 -3.22 10.56
C TYR A 25 9.32 -3.99 11.48
N VAL A 26 8.68 -3.26 12.39
CA VAL A 26 7.40 -3.61 12.95
C VAL A 26 6.57 -3.57 11.69
N SER A 27 6.57 -4.72 11.01
CA SER A 27 5.52 -5.12 10.12
C SER A 27 4.28 -4.63 10.84
N LEU A 28 3.65 -3.57 10.31
CA LEU A 28 2.55 -2.86 10.99
C LEU A 28 1.35 -3.78 11.29
N ASN A 29 1.49 -5.05 10.92
CA ASN A 29 0.55 -6.14 11.02
C ASN A 29 1.05 -7.35 11.84
N SER A 30 2.30 -7.40 12.35
CA SER A 30 2.78 -8.55 13.16
C SER A 30 2.17 -8.62 14.56
N LEU A 31 1.29 -7.67 14.92
CA LEU A 31 0.54 -7.67 16.18
C LEU A 31 -0.95 -8.02 15.99
N TRP A 32 -1.35 -8.55 14.83
CA TRP A 32 -2.72 -9.02 14.60
C TRP A 32 -2.72 -10.54 14.61
N GLY A 33 -3.43 -11.09 15.60
CA GLY A 33 -3.24 -12.43 16.13
C GLY A 33 -3.46 -13.55 15.14
N SER A 34 -3.02 -14.74 15.57
CA SER A 34 -3.40 -16.04 15.02
C SER A 34 -4.82 -16.00 14.44
N ALA A 35 -4.95 -16.37 13.16
CA ALA A 35 -6.22 -16.29 12.45
C ALA A 35 -7.31 -17.10 13.18
N ASP A 36 -8.18 -16.40 13.91
CA ASP A 36 -9.36 -16.97 14.58
C ASP A 36 -10.46 -17.35 13.57
N VAL A 37 -10.14 -17.26 12.27
CA VAL A 37 -11.07 -17.34 11.16
C VAL A 37 -10.54 -18.33 10.14
N HIS A 38 -11.45 -19.14 9.60
CA HIS A 38 -11.10 -20.11 8.56
C HIS A 38 -10.42 -19.41 7.37
N SER A 39 -9.38 -20.05 6.83
CA SER A 39 -8.62 -19.62 5.64
C SER A 39 -9.45 -19.33 4.38
N LYS A 40 -10.74 -19.71 4.33
CA LYS A 40 -11.68 -19.48 3.23
C LYS A 40 -12.53 -18.23 3.42
N VAL A 41 -12.49 -17.61 4.61
CA VAL A 41 -13.21 -16.36 4.84
C VAL A 41 -12.55 -15.25 4.03
N ARG A 42 -13.39 -14.41 3.45
CA ARG A 42 -13.02 -13.31 2.55
C ARG A 42 -13.62 -12.03 3.05
N ILE A 43 -12.94 -10.93 2.75
CA ILE A 43 -13.50 -9.60 2.92
C ILE A 43 -14.47 -9.37 1.73
N PRO A 44 -15.76 -9.10 1.99
CA PRO A 44 -16.69 -8.69 0.96
C PRO A 44 -16.17 -7.49 0.15
N VAL A 45 -16.34 -7.53 -1.18
CA VAL A 45 -15.87 -6.46 -2.09
C VAL A 45 -16.40 -5.09 -1.67
N ASP A 46 -17.64 -5.03 -1.20
CA ASP A 46 -18.30 -3.80 -0.75
C ASP A 46 -17.74 -3.24 0.57
N LEU A 47 -16.95 -4.02 1.32
CA LEU A 47 -16.13 -3.55 2.45
C LEU A 47 -14.75 -3.09 2.00
N ILE A 48 -14.27 -3.52 0.82
CA ILE A 48 -13.00 -3.10 0.24
C ILE A 48 -13.16 -1.80 -0.54
N THR A 49 -14.24 -1.63 -1.32
CA THR A 49 -14.44 -0.48 -2.21
C THR A 49 -15.21 0.67 -1.56
N GLY A 50 -15.80 0.45 -0.39
CA GLY A 50 -16.66 1.42 0.28
C GLY A 50 -18.00 1.63 -0.44
N PRO A 51 -18.81 2.64 -0.03
CA PRO A 51 -18.56 3.60 1.06
C PRO A 51 -18.60 2.97 2.46
N TRP A 52 -17.79 3.49 3.40
CA TRP A 52 -17.70 2.96 4.77
C TRP A 52 -18.51 3.76 5.78
N TYR A 53 -19.79 3.40 5.94
CA TYR A 53 -20.57 3.83 7.10
C TYR A 53 -20.10 3.11 8.38
N GLU A 54 -20.52 3.59 9.55
CA GLU A 54 -19.99 3.14 10.85
C GLU A 54 -20.01 1.62 11.06
N GLU A 55 -21.09 0.95 10.66
CA GLU A 55 -21.17 -0.50 10.76
C GLU A 55 -20.20 -1.20 9.79
N LYS A 56 -20.03 -0.71 8.55
CA LYS A 56 -19.03 -1.27 7.62
C LYS A 56 -17.61 -1.08 8.13
N LYS A 57 -17.30 0.07 8.73
CA LYS A 57 -15.99 0.31 9.39
C LYS A 57 -15.75 -0.68 10.51
N ARG A 58 -16.76 -0.90 11.36
CA ARG A 58 -16.70 -1.87 12.46
C ARG A 58 -16.48 -3.29 11.96
N ARG A 59 -17.21 -3.72 10.92
CA ARG A 59 -17.05 -5.04 10.31
C ARG A 59 -15.65 -5.20 9.71
N LEU A 60 -15.18 -4.22 8.94
CA LEU A 60 -13.85 -4.22 8.35
C LEU A 60 -12.75 -4.31 9.43
N PHE A 61 -12.86 -3.52 10.48
CA PHE A 61 -11.93 -3.55 11.61
C PHE A 61 -11.84 -4.94 12.26
N TRP A 62 -12.98 -5.57 12.54
CA TRP A 62 -12.99 -6.89 13.15
C TRP A 62 -12.48 -7.99 12.23
N LEU A 63 -12.80 -7.95 10.93
CA LEU A 63 -12.28 -8.90 9.95
C LEU A 63 -10.75 -8.83 9.84
N VAL A 64 -10.22 -7.62 9.75
CA VAL A 64 -8.76 -7.41 9.68
C VAL A 64 -8.08 -7.85 10.96
N ARG A 65 -8.67 -7.53 12.12
CA ARG A 65 -8.14 -7.95 13.43
C ARG A 65 -8.16 -9.47 13.63
N ALA A 66 -9.14 -10.15 13.04
CA ALA A 66 -9.27 -11.60 13.09
C ALA A 66 -8.34 -12.33 12.09
N GLY A 67 -7.47 -11.60 11.39
CA GLY A 67 -6.46 -12.17 10.49
C GLY A 67 -6.94 -12.38 9.05
N VAL A 68 -8.08 -11.82 8.65
CA VAL A 68 -8.52 -11.88 7.25
C VAL A 68 -7.72 -10.87 6.42
N HIS A 69 -6.92 -11.37 5.48
CA HIS A 69 -6.07 -10.55 4.63
C HIS A 69 -6.66 -10.34 3.23
N LEU A 70 -6.28 -9.22 2.59
CA LEU A 70 -6.65 -8.84 1.23
C LEU A 70 -6.01 -9.71 0.14
N MET A 71 -5.02 -10.54 0.50
CA MET A 71 -4.43 -11.56 -0.37
C MET A 71 -4.93 -12.91 0.08
N ASN A 72 -5.79 -13.52 -0.72
CA ASN A 72 -5.82 -14.97 -0.77
C ASN A 72 -5.56 -15.41 -2.22
N PRO A 73 -4.52 -16.22 -2.47
CA PRO A 73 -4.15 -16.63 -3.82
C PRO A 73 -5.24 -17.43 -4.55
N GLU A 74 -6.20 -18.01 -3.83
CA GLU A 74 -7.33 -18.74 -4.40
C GLU A 74 -8.51 -17.83 -4.80
N THR A 75 -8.48 -16.54 -4.45
CA THR A 75 -9.57 -15.62 -4.76
C THR A 75 -9.07 -14.27 -5.22
N GLU A 76 -9.46 -13.99 -6.45
CA GLU A 76 -9.40 -12.76 -7.21
C GLU A 76 -10.03 -11.56 -6.46
N SER A 77 -9.45 -11.09 -5.36
CA SER A 77 -9.48 -9.65 -5.11
C SER A 77 -8.56 -9.03 -6.16
N SER A 78 -9.11 -8.86 -7.35
CA SER A 78 -8.38 -8.36 -8.50
C SER A 78 -7.72 -7.03 -8.10
N TRP A 79 -6.52 -6.77 -8.60
CA TRP A 79 -5.76 -5.57 -8.22
C TRP A 79 -6.58 -4.29 -8.45
N GLU A 80 -7.56 -4.34 -9.36
CA GLU A 80 -8.58 -3.33 -9.61
C GLU A 80 -9.47 -3.07 -8.39
N VAL A 81 -9.97 -4.11 -7.71
CA VAL A 81 -10.80 -3.97 -6.50
C VAL A 81 -10.01 -3.29 -5.38
N ARG A 82 -8.75 -3.66 -5.22
CA ARG A 82 -7.85 -3.06 -4.22
C ARG A 82 -7.57 -1.60 -4.52
N LEU A 83 -7.32 -1.28 -5.80
CA LEU A 83 -7.14 0.10 -6.25
C LEU A 83 -8.42 0.92 -6.16
N ALA A 84 -9.60 0.34 -6.40
CA ALA A 84 -10.87 1.01 -6.22
C ALA A 84 -11.08 1.36 -4.73
N GLY A 85 -10.73 0.45 -3.81
CA GLY A 85 -10.72 0.73 -2.37
C GLY A 85 -9.77 1.86 -1.98
N LEU A 86 -8.55 1.85 -2.51
CA LEU A 86 -7.58 2.94 -2.29
C LEU A 86 -8.08 4.27 -2.85
N ASP A 87 -8.57 4.27 -4.09
CA ASP A 87 -9.08 5.46 -4.76
C ASP A 87 -10.25 6.04 -3.94
N ALA A 88 -11.15 5.19 -3.44
CA ALA A 88 -12.27 5.57 -2.59
C ALA A 88 -11.81 6.14 -1.23
N ALA A 89 -10.84 5.49 -0.58
CA ALA A 89 -10.38 5.85 0.77
C ALA A 89 -9.52 7.12 0.79
N VAL A 90 -8.66 7.29 -0.21
CA VAL A 90 -7.62 8.34 -0.23
C VAL A 90 -7.93 9.44 -1.24
N ILE A 91 -8.27 9.06 -2.46
CA ILE A 91 -8.22 9.98 -3.60
C ILE A 91 -9.53 10.76 -3.71
N THR A 92 -10.67 10.06 -3.69
CA THR A 92 -11.99 10.67 -3.83
C THR A 92 -12.53 11.19 -2.51
N SER A 93 -12.12 10.61 -1.38
CA SER A 93 -12.61 11.05 -0.07
C SER A 93 -12.16 12.48 0.24
N GLU A 94 -13.09 13.35 0.63
CA GLU A 94 -12.75 14.69 1.10
C GLU A 94 -11.93 14.62 2.39
N LYS A 95 -12.33 13.73 3.32
CA LYS A 95 -11.67 13.47 4.60
C LYS A 95 -11.34 11.98 4.72
N PRO A 96 -10.10 11.57 4.43
CA PRO A 96 -9.72 10.17 4.52
C PRO A 96 -9.84 9.68 5.96
N ASP A 97 -10.44 8.50 6.17
CA ASP A 97 -10.63 7.91 7.49
C ASP A 97 -9.38 7.09 7.87
N PRO A 98 -8.64 7.48 8.92
CA PRO A 98 -7.42 6.78 9.33
C PRO A 98 -7.65 5.29 9.66
N LEU A 99 -8.83 4.93 10.16
CA LEU A 99 -9.17 3.54 10.47
C LEU A 99 -9.29 2.71 9.19
N VAL A 100 -10.01 3.24 8.20
CA VAL A 100 -10.17 2.59 6.89
C VAL A 100 -8.81 2.44 6.21
N LEU A 101 -7.98 3.48 6.25
CA LEU A 101 -6.63 3.41 5.69
C LEU A 101 -5.77 2.36 6.39
N LYS A 102 -5.81 2.29 7.72
CA LYS A 102 -5.08 1.28 8.49
C LYS A 102 -5.55 -0.15 8.18
N CYS A 103 -6.85 -0.33 7.94
CA CYS A 103 -7.43 -1.63 7.64
C CYS A 103 -7.16 -2.10 6.20
N LEU A 104 -7.28 -1.20 5.22
CA LEU A 104 -7.13 -1.54 3.81
C LEU A 104 -5.68 -1.53 3.36
N ILE A 105 -4.90 -0.55 3.83
CA ILE A 105 -3.54 -0.33 3.37
C ILE A 105 -2.58 -1.16 4.20
N THR A 106 -2.67 -2.46 3.97
CA THR A 106 -1.68 -3.45 4.41
C THR A 106 -0.56 -3.53 3.37
N PRO A 107 0.67 -3.97 3.74
CA PRO A 107 1.77 -4.12 2.79
C PRO A 107 1.41 -4.95 1.55
N MET A 108 0.44 -5.85 1.70
CA MET A 108 -0.03 -6.71 0.65
C MET A 108 -0.81 -5.98 -0.45
N ILE A 109 -1.42 -4.81 -0.20
CA ILE A 109 -2.31 -4.13 -1.17
C ILE A 109 -1.60 -3.80 -2.50
N TRP A 110 -0.26 -3.69 -2.47
CA TRP A 110 0.60 -3.29 -3.57
C TRP A 110 1.13 -4.45 -4.44
N ILE A 111 0.99 -5.69 -3.98
CA ILE A 111 1.56 -6.87 -4.65
C ILE A 111 0.81 -7.15 -5.96
N GLY A 112 1.54 -7.32 -7.06
CA GLY A 112 0.95 -7.67 -8.36
C GLY A 112 0.14 -6.55 -9.01
N LEU A 113 0.39 -5.29 -8.66
CA LEU A 113 -0.16 -4.13 -9.37
C LEU A 113 0.59 -3.89 -10.68
N PRO A 114 -0.12 -3.58 -11.78
CA PRO A 114 0.52 -3.07 -12.99
C PRO A 114 1.31 -1.78 -12.71
N PRO A 115 2.52 -1.61 -13.29
CA PRO A 115 3.37 -0.44 -13.04
C PRO A 115 2.68 0.89 -13.38
N ASP A 116 1.93 0.95 -14.47
CA ASP A 116 1.17 2.13 -14.89
C ASP A 116 0.05 2.48 -13.89
N ALA A 117 -0.67 1.47 -13.42
CA ALA A 117 -1.76 1.62 -12.46
C ALA A 117 -1.24 2.15 -11.12
N ALA A 118 -0.12 1.62 -10.63
CA ALA A 118 0.57 2.09 -9.43
C ALA A 118 1.09 3.53 -9.61
N HIS A 119 1.76 3.84 -10.73
CA HIS A 119 2.29 5.16 -11.00
C HIS A 119 1.19 6.24 -10.99
N ASN A 120 0.05 5.96 -11.63
CA ASN A 120 -1.09 6.89 -11.65
C ASN A 120 -1.57 7.24 -10.23
N ARG A 121 -1.64 6.25 -9.33
CA ARG A 121 -2.05 6.47 -7.93
C ARG A 121 -1.01 7.25 -7.13
N ILE A 122 0.28 6.99 -7.34
CA ILE A 122 1.37 7.82 -6.77
C ILE A 122 1.16 9.29 -7.16
N VAL A 123 0.94 9.57 -8.45
CA VAL A 123 0.75 10.95 -8.95
C VAL A 123 -0.48 11.59 -8.30
N LYS A 124 -1.60 10.88 -8.20
CA LYS A 124 -2.83 11.38 -7.56
C LYS A 124 -2.61 11.71 -6.07
N MET A 125 -1.94 10.84 -5.31
CA MET A 125 -1.58 11.10 -3.92
C MET A 125 -0.62 12.28 -3.78
N CYS A 126 0.42 12.37 -4.62
CA CYS A 126 1.36 13.49 -4.63
C CYS A 126 0.63 14.84 -4.91
N ARG A 127 -0.35 14.85 -5.83
CA ARG A 127 -1.19 16.02 -6.09
C ARG A 127 -2.03 16.41 -4.86
N ARG A 128 -2.61 15.43 -4.16
CA ARG A 128 -3.38 15.68 -2.94
C ARG A 128 -2.52 16.31 -1.84
N ILE A 129 -1.35 15.72 -1.57
CA ILE A 129 -0.37 16.26 -0.61
C ILE A 129 0.00 17.70 -0.96
N ALA A 130 0.23 17.99 -2.24
CA ALA A 130 0.61 19.34 -2.70
C ALA A 130 -0.50 20.38 -2.51
N ARG A 131 -1.78 19.98 -2.44
CA ARG A 131 -2.89 20.89 -2.14
C ARG A 131 -2.91 21.32 -0.67
N GLY A 132 -2.31 20.55 0.23
CA GLY A 132 -2.18 20.91 1.65
C GLY A 132 -3.51 21.03 2.41
N VAL A 133 -4.58 20.39 1.92
CA VAL A 133 -5.92 20.44 2.54
C VAL A 133 -6.03 19.47 3.73
N ASP A 134 -5.21 18.42 3.73
CA ASP A 134 -5.23 17.37 4.74
C ASP A 134 -4.51 17.76 6.04
N THR A 135 -4.85 17.09 7.13
CA THR A 135 -4.11 17.20 8.40
C THR A 135 -2.67 16.71 8.24
N GLN A 136 -1.77 17.18 9.12
CA GLN A 136 -0.37 16.78 9.06
C GLN A 136 -0.16 15.26 9.20
N ASP A 137 -0.95 14.62 10.07
CA ASP A 137 -0.91 13.16 10.26
C ASP A 137 -1.32 12.42 8.98
N MET A 138 -2.36 12.92 8.31
CA MET A 138 -2.81 12.36 7.03
C MET A 138 -1.77 12.58 5.93
N ILE A 139 -1.19 13.78 5.84
CA ILE A 139 -0.09 14.06 4.90
C ILE A 139 1.08 13.10 5.13
N GLN A 140 1.45 12.84 6.39
CA GLN A 140 2.52 11.93 6.72
C GLN A 140 2.17 10.49 6.34
N MET A 141 0.93 10.06 6.59
CA MET A 141 0.42 8.76 6.15
C MET A 141 0.50 8.64 4.63
N LEU A 142 0.01 9.61 3.87
CA LEU A 142 0.06 9.61 2.40
C LEU A 142 1.50 9.56 1.86
N ARG A 143 2.46 10.23 2.52
CA ARG A 143 3.88 10.13 2.16
C ARG A 143 4.44 8.73 2.37
N LEU A 144 4.03 8.04 3.44
CA LEU A 144 4.41 6.64 3.66
C LEU A 144 3.85 5.77 2.53
N LEU A 145 2.56 5.92 2.19
CA LEU A 145 1.94 5.17 1.09
C LEU A 145 2.66 5.35 -0.25
N VAL A 146 3.01 6.59 -0.57
CA VAL A 146 3.77 6.91 -1.79
C VAL A 146 5.14 6.23 -1.78
N LYS A 147 5.83 6.21 -0.63
CA LYS A 147 7.14 5.57 -0.49
C LYS A 147 7.04 4.05 -0.68
N GLU A 148 6.06 3.40 -0.06
CA GLU A 148 5.83 1.96 -0.19
C GLU A 148 5.54 1.58 -1.65
N LEU A 149 4.56 2.25 -2.28
CA LEU A 149 4.15 1.95 -3.65
C LEU A 149 5.27 2.21 -4.68
N HIS A 150 6.12 3.21 -4.43
CA HIS A 150 7.29 3.50 -5.26
C HIS A 150 8.44 2.51 -4.99
N GLY A 151 8.57 1.97 -3.78
CA GLY A 151 9.53 0.94 -3.43
C GLY A 151 9.23 -0.38 -4.12
N ASP A 152 7.97 -0.81 -4.09
CA ASP A 152 7.54 -2.07 -4.73
C ASP A 152 7.71 -2.05 -6.25
N GLN A 153 7.50 -0.90 -6.90
CA GLN A 153 7.82 -0.75 -8.32
C GLN A 153 9.30 -0.99 -8.63
N LYS A 154 10.20 -0.51 -7.78
CA LYS A 154 11.64 -0.70 -7.97
C LYS A 154 12.08 -2.13 -7.70
N PHE A 155 11.47 -2.76 -6.69
CA PHE A 155 11.74 -4.16 -6.37
C PHE A 155 11.31 -5.08 -7.53
N MET A 156 10.13 -4.87 -8.11
CA MET A 156 9.66 -5.67 -9.25
C MET A 156 10.40 -5.37 -10.55
N SER A 157 10.87 -4.15 -10.77
CA SER A 157 11.72 -3.79 -11.93
C SER A 157 13.14 -4.38 -11.87
N GLY A 158 13.58 -4.87 -10.71
CA GLY A 158 14.91 -5.47 -10.53
C GLY A 158 15.02 -6.92 -10.98
N TYR A 159 13.89 -7.62 -11.16
CA TYR A 159 13.81 -8.97 -11.73
C TYR A 159 13.60 -8.91 -13.24
N GLY A 160 14.38 -8.08 -13.94
CA GLY A 160 14.56 -8.29 -15.38
C GLY A 160 15.07 -9.71 -15.56
N TYR A 161 14.38 -10.49 -16.41
CA TYR A 161 14.83 -11.79 -16.90
C TYR A 161 16.34 -11.75 -17.07
N GLY A 162 17.05 -12.62 -16.33
CA GLY A 162 18.41 -12.93 -16.72
C GLY A 162 18.32 -13.41 -18.16
N ASP A 163 19.05 -12.76 -19.05
CA ASP A 163 19.40 -13.35 -20.32
C ASP A 163 20.06 -14.69 -19.97
N GLU A 164 19.29 -15.77 -20.10
CA GLU A 164 19.82 -17.11 -20.25
C GLU A 164 20.58 -17.08 -21.56
N ASP A 165 21.84 -16.64 -21.52
CA ASP A 165 22.79 -16.95 -22.57
C ASP A 165 22.94 -18.47 -22.54
N GLU A 166 22.19 -19.10 -23.45
CA GLU A 166 22.23 -20.52 -23.76
C GLU A 166 23.68 -20.96 -23.94
N ASP A 167 24.13 -21.86 -23.06
CA ASP A 167 25.26 -22.73 -23.32
C ASP A 167 24.91 -23.59 -24.55
N ALA A 168 25.30 -23.12 -25.73
CA ALA A 168 25.28 -23.92 -26.95
C ALA A 168 26.71 -24.37 -27.28
N ASP A 169 27.18 -25.37 -26.54
CA ASP A 169 28.17 -26.32 -27.05
C ASP A 169 27.44 -27.31 -27.97
N PHE A 170 27.77 -27.31 -29.27
CA PHE A 170 27.59 -28.50 -30.11
C PHE A 170 28.63 -28.54 -31.24
N ASP A 171 29.58 -29.46 -31.06
CA ASP A 171 30.60 -30.09 -31.95
C ASP A 171 31.50 -29.23 -32.86
#